data_AF-X1F032-F1
#
_entry.id   AF-X1F032-F1
#
_cell.length_a   1.000
_cell.length_b   1.000
_cell.length_c   1.000
_cell.angle_alpha   90.00
_cell.angle_beta   90.00
_cell.angle_gamma   90.00
#
_symmetry.space_group_name_H-M   'P 1'
#
loop_
_entity.id
_entity.type
_entity.pdbx_description
1 polymer ?
#
loop_
_entity_poly.entity_id
_entity_poly.type
_entity_poly.pdbx_seq_one_letter_code
_entity_poly.pdbx_strand_id
1 'polypeptide(L)'
;MYWIGKILRFIFKSFLATAFIIFVVGAGATCAFLVFQNMFDVSDTVVPSVIGDELNVAQEKLYDAGLKIYVSGEEFDERISQNKIITQDPVGGAKVKKNRKIYVVLSKGGKVMALNIPDIRNKELKEAT
;
A
#
# COMPACT_ATOMS: atom_id res chain seq x y z
N MET A 1 -44.44 18.63 57.77
CA MET A 1 -43.03 18.90 57.42
C MET A 1 -42.29 17.71 56.77
N TYR A 2 -42.65 16.45 57.04
CA TYR A 2 -42.00 15.25 56.47
C TYR A 2 -42.12 15.10 54.93
N TRP A 3 -43.16 15.69 54.32
CA TRP A 3 -43.44 15.54 52.89
C TRP A 3 -42.48 16.32 51.97
N ILE A 4 -42.04 17.52 52.38
CA ILE A 4 -41.07 18.34 51.62
C ILE A 4 -39.71 17.64 51.49
N GLY A 5 -39.24 16.97 52.56
CA GLY A 5 -37.98 16.23 52.53
C GLY A 5 -38.02 15.04 51.58
N LYS A 6 -39.17 14.37 51.45
CA LYS A 6 -39.37 13.29 50.47
C LYS A 6 -39.36 13.82 49.03
N ILE A 7 -40.03 14.93 48.77
CA ILE A 7 -40.06 15.58 47.46
C ILE A 7 -38.66 16.06 47.05
N LEU A 8 -37.93 16.72 47.95
CA LEU A 8 -36.60 17.26 47.68
C LEU A 8 -35.60 16.13 47.38
N ARG A 9 -35.66 15.04 48.15
CA ARG A 9 -34.80 13.86 47.94
C ARG A 9 -35.15 13.09 46.66
N PHE A 10 -36.41 13.17 46.19
CA PHE A 10 -36.83 12.58 44.91
C PHE A 10 -36.32 13.41 43.72
N ILE A 11 -36.49 14.73 43.77
CA ILE A 11 -36.00 15.67 42.75
C ILE A 11 -34.47 15.57 42.64
N PHE A 12 -33.78 15.57 43.78
CA PHE A 12 -32.31 15.45 43.81
C PHE A 12 -31.81 14.12 43.24
N LYS A 13 -32.48 13.00 43.55
CA LYS A 13 -32.14 11.68 42.98
C LYS A 13 -32.37 11.63 41.47
N SER A 14 -33.45 12.26 40.99
CA SER A 14 -33.77 12.29 39.56
C SER A 14 -32.76 13.15 38.78
N PHE A 15 -32.36 14.30 39.34
CA PHE A 15 -31.30 15.15 38.78
C PHE A 15 -29.93 14.45 38.77
N LEU A 16 -29.59 13.73 39.85
CA LEU A 16 -28.35 12.96 39.94
C LEU A 16 -28.31 11.83 38.90
N ALA A 17 -29.46 11.19 38.63
CA ALA A 17 -29.56 10.13 37.63
C ALA A 17 -29.40 10.65 36.20
N THR A 18 -30.01 11.78 35.84
CA THR A 18 -29.82 12.38 34.49
C THR A 18 -28.41 12.91 34.29
N ALA A 19 -27.82 13.55 35.31
CA ALA A 19 -26.42 13.95 35.25
C ALA A 19 -25.48 12.75 35.06
N PHE A 20 -25.77 11.62 35.71
CA PHE A 20 -25.03 10.38 35.53
C PHE A 20 -25.20 9.81 34.12
N ILE A 21 -26.41 9.83 33.55
CA ILE A 21 -26.65 9.38 32.17
C ILE A 21 -25.88 10.26 31.18
N ILE A 22 -25.90 11.59 31.34
CA ILE A 22 -25.13 12.51 30.48
C ILE A 22 -23.64 12.25 30.62
N PHE A 23 -23.15 11.98 31.84
CA PHE A 23 -21.75 11.64 32.08
C PHE A 23 -21.37 10.31 31.41
N VAL A 24 -22.21 9.28 31.50
CA VAL A 24 -21.98 7.98 30.86
C VAL A 24 -22.00 8.11 29.33
N VAL A 25 -22.96 8.85 28.78
CA VAL A 25 -23.05 9.11 27.33
C VAL A 25 -21.87 9.95 26.85
N GLY A 26 -21.49 10.99 27.61
CA GLY A 26 -20.33 11.83 27.31
C GLY A 26 -19.02 11.06 27.39
N ALA A 27 -18.82 10.24 28.42
CA ALA A 27 -17.67 9.37 28.56
C ALA A 27 -17.62 8.32 27.45
N GLY A 28 -18.76 7.73 27.09
CA GLY A 28 -18.87 6.79 25.98
C GLY A 28 -18.52 7.43 24.63
N ALA A 29 -19.06 8.62 24.35
CA ALA A 29 -18.74 9.38 23.14
C ALA A 29 -17.27 9.79 23.08
N THR A 30 -16.70 10.20 24.22
CA THR A 30 -15.28 10.58 24.33
C THR A 30 -14.38 9.36 24.11
N CYS A 31 -14.65 8.23 24.76
CA CYS A 31 -13.93 6.98 24.54
C CYS A 31 -14.02 6.51 23.09
N ALA A 32 -15.22 6.55 22.49
CA ALA A 32 -15.40 6.19 21.09
C ALA A 32 -14.61 7.13 20.16
N PHE A 33 -14.60 8.43 20.43
CA PHE A 33 -13.83 9.40 19.67
C PHE A 33 -12.31 9.17 19.79
N LEU A 34 -11.80 8.87 20.98
CA LEU A 34 -10.38 8.56 21.21
C LEU A 34 -9.94 7.28 20.49
N VAL A 35 -10.75 6.21 20.57
CA VAL A 35 -10.49 4.96 19.83
C VAL A 35 -10.56 5.20 18.32
N PHE A 36 -11.51 6.03 17.87
CA PHE A 36 -11.65 6.38 16.46
C PHE A 36 -10.46 7.17 15.93
N GLN A 37 -9.86 8.08 16.71
CA GLN A 37 -8.65 8.79 16.27
C GLN A 37 -7.44 7.85 16.11
N ASN A 38 -7.32 6.84 16.98
CA ASN A 38 -6.21 5.89 16.93
C ASN A 38 -6.30 4.89 15.75
N MET A 39 -7.45 4.82 15.06
CA MET A 39 -7.66 3.94 13.89
C MET A 39 -7.04 4.47 12.59
N PHE A 40 -6.76 5.77 12.50
CA PHE A 40 -6.29 6.40 11.25
C PHE A 40 -4.80 6.78 11.24
N ASP A 41 -4.07 6.50 12.31
CA ASP A 41 -2.63 6.73 12.37
C ASP A 41 -1.87 5.55 11.76
N VAL A 42 -1.73 5.57 10.44
CA VAL A 42 -0.91 4.60 9.71
C VAL A 42 0.54 5.06 9.78
N SER A 43 1.37 4.34 10.53
CA SER A 43 2.79 4.70 10.70
C SER A 43 3.49 4.87 9.36
N ASP A 44 4.44 5.81 9.30
CA ASP A 44 5.30 5.98 8.15
C ASP A 44 6.32 4.83 8.04
N THR A 45 6.68 4.49 6.81
CA THR A 45 7.71 3.52 6.45
C THR A 45 8.58 4.08 5.33
N VAL A 46 9.80 3.57 5.23
CA VAL A 46 10.75 3.97 4.19
C VAL A 46 10.62 3.00 3.03
N VAL A 47 10.50 3.52 1.81
CA VAL A 47 10.43 2.71 0.59
C VAL A 47 11.82 2.12 0.31
N PRO A 48 11.98 0.78 0.26
CA PRO A 48 13.22 0.16 -0.17
C PRO A 48 13.44 0.39 -1.68
N SER A 49 14.70 0.45 -2.09
CA SER A 49 15.04 0.43 -3.52
C SER A 49 14.95 -1.01 -4.04
N VAL A 50 14.09 -1.22 -5.03
CA VAL A 50 13.86 -2.50 -5.72
C VAL A 50 14.22 -2.45 -7.20
N ILE A 51 14.79 -1.33 -7.68
CA ILE A 51 15.31 -1.23 -9.06
C ILE A 51 16.41 -2.28 -9.28
N GLY A 52 16.27 -3.06 -10.35
CA GLY A 52 17.19 -4.14 -10.70
C GLY A 52 16.95 -5.46 -9.97
N ASP A 53 16.05 -5.50 -8.99
CA ASP A 53 15.62 -6.75 -8.37
C ASP A 53 14.66 -7.52 -9.31
N GLU A 54 14.60 -8.83 -9.11
CA GLU A 54 13.53 -9.67 -9.68
C GLU A 54 12.20 -9.36 -8.98
N LEU A 55 11.09 -9.53 -9.71
CA LEU A 55 9.74 -9.28 -9.19
C LEU A 55 9.47 -9.95 -7.84
N ASN A 56 9.91 -11.20 -7.66
CA ASN A 56 9.68 -11.96 -6.43
C ASN A 56 10.44 -11.36 -5.24
N VAL A 57 11.72 -11.02 -5.43
CA VAL A 57 12.58 -10.41 -4.40
C VAL A 57 12.07 -9.03 -4.03
N ALA A 58 11.66 -8.25 -5.03
CA ALA A 58 11.09 -6.92 -4.81
C ALA A 58 9.76 -6.99 -4.05
N GLN A 59 8.92 -7.97 -4.35
CA GLN A 59 7.66 -8.20 -3.65
C GLN A 59 7.89 -8.50 -2.17
N GLU A 60 8.85 -9.36 -1.85
CA GLU A 60 9.21 -9.70 -0.47
C GLU A 60 9.74 -8.47 0.29
N LYS A 61 10.72 -7.76 -0.28
CA LYS A 61 11.28 -6.53 0.32
C LYS A 61 10.21 -5.47 0.59
N LEU A 62 9.28 -5.27 -0.34
CA LEU A 62 8.18 -4.31 -0.18
C LEU A 62 7.17 -4.79 0.87
N TYR A 63 6.86 -6.08 0.90
CA TYR A 63 5.96 -6.67 1.88
C TYR A 63 6.52 -6.53 3.30
N ASP A 64 7.81 -6.81 3.50
CA ASP A 64 8.50 -6.64 4.78
C ASP A 64 8.52 -5.19 5.26
N ALA A 65 8.61 -4.24 4.32
CA ALA A 65 8.48 -2.80 4.59
C ALA A 65 7.02 -2.36 4.88
N GLY A 66 6.04 -3.26 4.79
CA GLY A 66 4.62 -2.97 4.97
C GLY A 66 4.00 -2.22 3.78
N LEU A 67 4.55 -2.41 2.58
CA LEU A 67 4.15 -1.77 1.33
C LEU A 67 3.53 -2.80 0.38
N LYS A 68 2.81 -2.31 -0.63
CA LYS A 68 2.17 -3.15 -1.66
C LYS A 68 2.83 -2.90 -3.00
N ILE A 69 3.29 -3.95 -3.67
CA ILE A 69 3.78 -3.84 -5.04
C ILE A 69 2.62 -3.77 -6.04
N TYR A 70 2.77 -2.97 -7.09
CA TYR A 70 1.83 -2.89 -8.20
C TYR A 70 2.59 -2.76 -9.51
N VAL A 71 2.42 -3.72 -10.42
CA VAL A 71 3.07 -3.67 -11.74
C VAL A 71 2.26 -2.73 -12.63
N SER A 72 2.82 -1.57 -12.97
CA SER A 72 2.17 -0.55 -13.81
C SER A 72 2.34 -0.84 -15.30
N GLY A 73 3.35 -1.62 -15.68
CA GLY A 73 3.59 -1.99 -17.07
C GLY A 73 4.88 -2.76 -17.26
N GLU A 74 5.17 -3.04 -18.53
CA GLU A 74 6.38 -3.73 -18.96
C GLU A 74 7.00 -2.98 -20.13
N GLU A 75 8.29 -2.69 -20.05
CA GLU A 75 9.05 -1.92 -21.05
C GLU A 75 10.26 -2.71 -21.54
N PHE A 76 10.70 -2.47 -22.77
CA PHE A 76 11.91 -3.09 -23.32
C PHE A 76 13.14 -2.29 -22.87
N ASP A 77 14.07 -2.96 -22.19
CA ASP A 77 15.33 -2.36 -21.76
C ASP A 77 16.48 -3.31 -22.14
N GLU A 78 17.45 -2.79 -22.90
CA GLU A 78 18.61 -3.56 -23.37
C GLU A 78 19.67 -3.77 -22.28
N ARG A 79 19.66 -2.94 -21.22
CA ARG A 79 20.61 -2.98 -20.10
C ARG A 79 20.10 -3.87 -18.96
N ILE A 80 18.79 -3.95 -18.79
CA ILE A 80 18.14 -4.71 -17.71
C ILE A 80 17.53 -5.99 -18.27
N SER A 81 17.94 -7.14 -17.74
CA SER A 81 17.41 -8.45 -18.16
C SER A 81 15.91 -8.57 -17.93
N GLN A 82 15.26 -9.47 -18.67
CA GLN A 82 13.84 -9.76 -18.54
C GLN A 82 13.44 -10.05 -17.07
N ASN A 83 12.22 -9.65 -16.69
CA ASN A 83 11.59 -9.83 -15.37
C ASN A 83 12.24 -9.09 -14.20
N LYS A 84 13.14 -8.13 -14.49
CA LYS A 84 13.68 -7.22 -13.48
C LYS A 84 12.99 -5.86 -13.50
N ILE A 85 12.97 -5.18 -12.37
CA ILE A 85 12.36 -3.85 -12.26
C ILE A 85 13.27 -2.80 -12.90
N ILE A 86 12.72 -2.04 -13.86
CA ILE A 86 13.39 -0.92 -14.52
C ILE A 86 13.19 0.36 -13.70
N THR A 87 11.94 0.64 -13.33
CA THR A 87 11.58 1.84 -12.59
C THR A 87 10.63 1.52 -11.46
N GLN A 88 10.70 2.35 -10.42
CA GLN A 88 9.77 2.33 -9.30
C GLN A 88 9.28 3.74 -8.99
N ASP A 89 8.04 3.85 -8.55
CA ASP A 89 7.45 5.06 -8.01
C ASP A 89 6.53 4.72 -6.83
N PRO A 90 6.73 5.29 -5.63
CA PRO A 90 7.80 6.20 -5.21
C PRO A 90 9.23 5.64 -5.25
N VAL A 91 10.20 6.55 -5.38
CA VAL A 91 11.63 6.24 -5.39
C VAL A 91 12.12 5.68 -4.05
N GLY A 92 13.20 4.90 -4.08
CA GLY A 92 13.83 4.35 -2.89
C GLY A 92 14.27 5.46 -1.93
N GLY A 93 14.10 5.23 -0.63
CA GLY A 93 14.37 6.20 0.43
C GLY A 93 13.23 7.19 0.70
N ALA A 94 12.18 7.20 -0.11
CA ALA A 94 11.00 8.04 0.16
C ALA A 94 10.29 7.56 1.45
N LYS A 95 9.78 8.50 2.24
CA LYS A 95 8.90 8.20 3.38
C LYS A 95 7.46 8.20 2.91
N VAL A 96 6.78 7.09 3.12
CA VAL A 96 5.38 6.91 2.74
C VAL A 96 4.60 6.25 3.88
N LYS A 97 3.28 6.40 3.86
CA LYS A 97 2.42 5.67 4.80
C LYS A 97 2.49 4.16 4.53
N LYS A 98 2.44 3.34 5.58
CA LYS A 98 2.22 1.90 5.45
C LYS A 98 0.99 1.59 4.60
N ASN A 99 0.97 0.42 3.97
CA ASN A 99 -0.02 -0.03 2.98
C ASN A 99 -0.07 0.77 1.66
N ARG A 100 0.86 1.71 1.44
CA ARG A 100 0.97 2.43 0.16
C ARG A 100 1.36 1.46 -0.96
N LYS A 101 0.78 1.69 -2.14
CA LYS A 101 1.13 1.00 -3.39
C LYS A 101 2.37 1.64 -4.00
N ILE A 102 3.33 0.80 -4.38
CA ILE A 102 4.55 1.14 -5.11
C ILE A 102 4.39 0.60 -6.52
N TYR A 103 4.39 1.51 -7.49
CA TYR A 103 4.26 1.21 -8.90
C TYR A 103 5.63 0.81 -9.45
N VAL A 104 5.69 -0.32 -10.15
CA VAL A 104 6.94 -0.83 -10.75
C VAL A 104 6.73 -1.15 -12.22
N VAL A 105 7.75 -0.86 -13.04
CA VAL A 105 7.79 -1.26 -14.46
C VAL A 105 8.80 -2.39 -14.61
N LEU A 106 8.39 -3.49 -15.24
CA LEU A 106 9.25 -4.64 -15.47
C LEU A 106 9.93 -4.58 -16.83
N SER A 107 11.14 -5.13 -16.92
CA SER A 107 11.85 -5.28 -18.18
C SER A 107 11.37 -6.49 -18.95
N LYS A 108 11.11 -6.30 -20.23
CA LYS A 108 10.95 -7.36 -21.24
C LYS A 108 12.28 -7.89 -21.76
N GLY A 109 13.40 -7.35 -21.29
CA GLY A 109 14.74 -7.61 -21.79
C GLY A 109 15.04 -6.86 -23.08
N GLY A 110 16.25 -7.08 -23.59
CA GLY A 110 16.66 -6.54 -24.88
C GLY A 110 15.74 -7.06 -25.98
N LYS A 111 15.38 -6.17 -26.91
CA LYS A 111 14.64 -6.53 -28.11
C LYS A 111 15.53 -7.45 -28.92
N VAL A 112 15.47 -8.76 -28.66
CA VAL A 112 16.06 -9.77 -29.53
C VAL A 112 15.24 -9.63 -30.80
N MET A 113 15.74 -8.81 -31.74
CA MET A 113 15.32 -8.92 -33.11
C MET A 113 15.52 -10.39 -33.41
N ALA A 114 14.41 -11.13 -33.50
CA ALA A 114 14.36 -12.33 -34.31
C ALA A 114 14.72 -11.84 -35.71
N LEU A 115 16.02 -11.70 -35.96
CA LEU A 115 16.58 -11.59 -37.28
C LEU A 115 16.12 -12.89 -37.92
N ASN A 116 15.04 -12.79 -38.67
CA ASN A 116 14.70 -13.73 -39.71
C ASN A 116 15.89 -13.65 -40.67
N ILE A 117 16.96 -14.38 -40.37
CA ILE A 117 18.10 -14.54 -41.25
C ILE A 117 17.56 -15.49 -42.31
N PRO A 118 17.20 -15.00 -43.52
CA PRO A 118 16.82 -15.92 -44.57
C PRO A 118 18.01 -16.83 -44.82
N ASP A 119 17.79 -18.14 -44.78
CA ASP A 119 18.82 -19.13 -45.08
C ASP A 119 19.23 -19.01 -46.56
N ILE A 120 20.31 -18.28 -46.80
CA ILE A 120 20.86 -18.04 -48.13
C ILE A 120 21.73 -19.20 -48.64
N ARG A 121 21.95 -20.27 -47.86
CA ARG A 121 22.86 -21.36 -48.24
C ARG A 121 22.41 -22.20 -49.43
N ASN A 122 21.17 -22.07 -49.90
CA ASN A 122 20.64 -22.94 -50.96
C ASN A 122 20.30 -22.23 -52.28
N LYS A 123 20.67 -20.94 -52.45
CA LYS A 123 20.41 -20.20 -53.70
C LYS A 123 21.61 -20.14 -54.66
N GLU A 124 22.85 -20.32 -54.20
CA GLU A 124 24.03 -20.18 -55.06
C GLU A 124 24.31 -21.39 -55.99
N LEU A 125 23.69 -22.55 -55.74
CA LEU A 125 23.99 -23.78 -56.49
C LEU A 125 23.10 -24.00 -57.73
N LYS A 126 22.10 -23.16 -57.98
CA LYS A 126 21.10 -23.40 -59.04
C LYS A 126 21.19 -22.47 -60.26
N GLU A 127 22.09 -21.48 -60.25
CA GLU A 127 22.25 -20.51 -61.36
C GLU A 127 23.50 -20.77 -62.23
N ALA A 128 24.25 -21.85 -61.98
CA ALA A 128 25.49 -22.18 -62.70
C ALA A 128 25.41 -23.43 -63.58
N THR A 129 24.23 -23.87 -64.04
CA THR A 129 24.09 -24.99 -65.00
C THR A 129 23.25 -24.61 -66.20
#